data_AF-A0A6B1B990-F1
#
_entry.id   AF-A0A6B1B990-F1
#
_cell.length_a   1.000
_cell.length_b   1.000
_cell.length_c   1.000
_cell.angle_alpha   90.00
_cell.angle_beta   90.00
_cell.angle_gamma   90.00
#
_symmetry.space_group_name_H-M   'P 1'
#
loop_
_entity.id
_entity.type
_entity.pdbx_description
1 polymer ?
#
loop_
_entity_poly.entity_id
_entity_poly.type
_entity_poly.pdbx_seq_one_letter_code
_entity_poly.pdbx_strand_id
1 'polypeptide(L)'
;MSSENHELLGRLAEQVRSEIAPAVDGEYRRTQAYMAAVILERLAREAVLGERHATAEADDMAQLLTELDGIELEALSEELAALRANARVAALGDVVEALYRVDPERPETAAALAAIRRVLRRDIDRRMEIAR
;
A
#
# COMPACT_ATOMS: atom_id res chain seq x y z
N MET A 1 -14.07 -8.42 4.99
CA MET A 1 -14.80 -8.99 3.80
C MET A 1 -14.90 -10.49 4.02
N SER A 2 -16.06 -11.15 3.84
CA SER A 2 -16.24 -12.57 4.26
C SER A 2 -15.17 -13.49 3.64
N SER A 3 -14.69 -14.48 4.40
CA SER A 3 -13.75 -15.51 3.93
C SER A 3 -14.22 -16.19 2.64
N GLU A 4 -15.54 -16.31 2.50
CA GLU A 4 -16.19 -16.93 1.35
C GLU A 4 -15.98 -16.13 0.05
N ASN A 5 -15.81 -14.81 0.13
CA ASN A 5 -15.69 -13.96 -1.05
C ASN A 5 -14.33 -14.11 -1.75
N HIS A 6 -13.24 -14.24 -0.99
CA HIS A 6 -11.91 -14.40 -1.60
C HIS A 6 -11.72 -15.81 -2.17
N GLU A 7 -12.26 -16.84 -1.51
CA GLU A 7 -12.29 -18.20 -2.05
C GLU A 7 -13.12 -18.29 -3.33
N LEU A 8 -14.23 -17.57 -3.41
CA LEU A 8 -15.03 -17.46 -4.62
C LEU A 8 -14.24 -16.78 -5.76
N LEU A 9 -13.59 -15.65 -5.49
CA LEU A 9 -12.76 -14.95 -6.48
C LEU A 9 -11.62 -15.83 -6.98
N GLY A 10 -10.96 -16.59 -6.10
CA GLY A 10 -9.91 -17.54 -6.49
C GLY A 10 -10.43 -18.66 -7.39
N ARG A 11 -11.59 -19.25 -7.06
CA ARG A 11 -12.22 -20.27 -7.90
C ARG A 11 -12.65 -19.72 -9.26
N LEU A 12 -13.20 -18.51 -9.30
CA LEU A 12 -13.57 -17.85 -10.56
C LEU A 12 -12.34 -17.54 -11.42
N ALA A 13 -11.24 -17.07 -10.82
CA ALA A 13 -9.99 -16.86 -11.53
C ALA A 13 -9.48 -18.15 -12.19
N GLU A 14 -9.51 -19.26 -11.46
CA GLU A 14 -9.09 -20.56 -11.97
C GLU A 14 -10.01 -21.06 -13.09
N GLN A 15 -11.33 -20.97 -12.91
CA GLN A 15 -12.30 -21.35 -13.93
C GLN A 15 -12.15 -20.52 -15.21
N VAL A 16 -11.94 -19.20 -15.07
CA VAL A 16 -11.71 -18.33 -16.24
C VAL A 16 -10.44 -18.76 -16.97
N ARG A 17 -9.38 -19.13 -16.24
CA ARG A 17 -8.09 -19.51 -16.81
C ARG A 17 -8.11 -20.89 -17.46
N SER A 18 -8.74 -21.89 -16.84
CA SER A 18 -8.68 -23.30 -17.27
C SER A 18 -9.79 -23.68 -18.26
N GLU A 19 -10.97 -23.06 -18.16
CA GLU A 19 -12.15 -23.43 -18.95
C GLU A 19 -12.53 -22.34 -19.96
N ILE A 20 -12.67 -21.09 -19.50
CA ILE A 20 -13.26 -20.02 -20.32
C ILE A 20 -12.27 -19.50 -21.35
N ALA A 21 -11.08 -19.04 -20.92
CA ALA A 21 -10.10 -18.43 -21.81
C ALA A 21 -9.68 -19.36 -22.97
N PRO A 22 -9.42 -20.67 -22.76
CA PRO A 22 -9.13 -21.59 -23.86
C PRO A 22 -10.29 -21.74 -24.87
N ALA A 23 -11.53 -21.65 -24.40
CA ALA A 23 -12.74 -21.74 -25.22
C ALA A 23 -13.10 -20.42 -25.93
N VAL A 24 -12.42 -19.31 -25.63
CA VAL A 24 -12.68 -18.03 -26.29
C VAL A 24 -12.04 -17.97 -27.67
N ASP A 25 -12.89 -17.68 -28.66
CA ASP A 25 -12.49 -17.43 -30.05
C ASP A 25 -11.87 -16.05 -30.25
N GLY A 26 -10.78 -16.03 -31.00
CA GLY A 26 -10.05 -14.82 -31.35
C GLY A 26 -9.03 -14.43 -30.29
N GLU A 27 -7.81 -14.18 -30.75
CA GLU A 27 -6.64 -13.94 -29.90
C GLU A 27 -6.85 -12.78 -28.90
N TYR A 28 -7.36 -11.64 -29.37
CA TYR A 28 -7.60 -10.49 -28.49
C TYR A 28 -8.57 -10.81 -27.34
N ARG A 29 -9.71 -11.44 -27.62
CA ARG A 29 -10.72 -11.77 -26.59
C ARG A 29 -10.20 -12.80 -25.60
N ARG A 30 -9.41 -13.76 -26.09
CA ARG A 30 -8.74 -14.75 -25.25
C ARG A 30 -7.76 -14.08 -24.28
N THR A 31 -6.95 -13.15 -24.76
CA THR A 31 -6.05 -12.36 -23.91
C THR A 31 -6.82 -11.59 -22.86
N GLN A 32 -7.95 -10.96 -23.20
CA GLN A 32 -8.80 -10.28 -22.22
C GLN A 32 -9.36 -11.24 -21.15
N ALA A 33 -9.74 -12.46 -21.53
CA ALA A 33 -10.18 -13.48 -20.57
C ALA A 33 -9.05 -13.88 -19.60
N TYR A 34 -7.83 -14.08 -20.09
CA TYR A 34 -6.68 -14.33 -19.22
C TYR A 34 -6.38 -13.13 -18.30
N MET A 35 -6.46 -11.90 -18.81
CA MET A 35 -6.29 -10.69 -18.00
C MET A 35 -7.36 -10.58 -16.90
N ALA A 36 -8.61 -10.93 -17.20
CA ALA A 36 -9.68 -10.98 -16.20
C ALA A 36 -9.37 -11.98 -15.07
N ALA A 37 -8.85 -13.17 -15.40
CA ALA A 37 -8.40 -14.14 -14.39
C ALA A 37 -7.30 -13.57 -13.49
N VAL A 38 -6.31 -12.87 -14.05
CA VAL A 38 -5.24 -12.21 -13.28
C VAL A 38 -5.79 -11.13 -12.35
N ILE A 39 -6.74 -10.31 -12.81
CA ILE A 39 -7.39 -9.29 -11.99
C ILE A 39 -8.16 -9.94 -10.83
N LEU A 40 -8.93 -11.01 -11.10
CA LEU A 40 -9.68 -11.74 -10.06
C LEU A 40 -8.76 -12.36 -9.01
N GLU A 41 -7.64 -12.95 -9.43
CA GLU A 41 -6.64 -13.49 -8.50
C GLU A 41 -6.03 -12.41 -7.63
N ARG A 42 -5.68 -11.26 -8.21
CA ARG A 42 -5.19 -10.11 -7.46
C ARG A 42 -6.21 -9.62 -6.43
N LEU A 43 -7.48 -9.47 -6.82
CA LEU A 43 -8.56 -9.05 -5.92
C LEU A 43 -8.76 -10.07 -4.78
N ALA A 44 -8.61 -11.37 -5.06
CA ALA A 44 -8.66 -12.40 -4.03
C ALA A 44 -7.50 -12.23 -3.01
N ARG A 45 -6.29 -11.90 -3.47
CA ARG A 45 -5.15 -11.62 -2.59
C ARG A 45 -5.36 -10.35 -1.77
N GLU A 46 -5.84 -9.28 -2.39
CA GLU A 46 -6.20 -8.03 -1.69
C GLU A 46 -7.27 -8.27 -0.62
N ALA A 47 -8.24 -9.15 -0.90
CA ALA A 47 -9.27 -9.53 0.05
C ALA A 47 -8.73 -10.28 1.28
N VAL A 48 -7.77 -11.19 1.08
CA VAL A 48 -7.15 -11.98 2.16
C VAL A 48 -6.20 -11.12 3.00
N LEU A 49 -5.41 -10.29 2.33
CA LEU A 49 -4.31 -9.56 2.97
C LEU A 49 -4.74 -8.17 3.45
N GLY A 50 -5.82 -7.62 2.92
CA GLY A 50 -6.22 -6.22 3.10
C GLY A 50 -6.44 -5.83 4.56
N GLU A 51 -7.14 -6.64 5.35
CA GLU A 51 -7.36 -6.34 6.77
C GLU A 51 -6.04 -6.38 7.56
N ARG A 52 -5.21 -7.41 7.34
CA ARG A 52 -3.90 -7.54 7.97
C ARG A 52 -2.96 -6.38 7.58
N HIS A 53 -2.97 -6.00 6.30
CA HIS A 53 -2.17 -4.89 5.80
C HIS A 53 -2.67 -3.55 6.33
N ALA A 54 -3.98 -3.35 6.47
CA ALA A 54 -4.54 -2.13 7.05
C ALA A 54 -4.19 -1.99 8.53
N THR A 55 -4.28 -3.08 9.31
CA THR A 55 -3.82 -3.07 10.72
C THR A 55 -2.33 -2.77 10.81
N ALA A 56 -1.50 -3.45 10.01
CA ALA A 56 -0.06 -3.19 9.98
C ALA A 56 0.27 -1.74 9.57
N GLU A 57 -0.49 -1.15 8.64
CA GLU A 57 -0.33 0.27 8.27
C GLU A 57 -0.61 1.18 9.46
N ALA A 58 -1.71 0.94 10.18
CA ALA A 58 -2.09 1.75 11.33
C ALA A 58 -1.02 1.67 12.43
N ASP A 59 -0.49 0.48 12.70
CA ASP A 59 0.59 0.27 13.68
C ASP A 59 1.89 0.97 13.25
N ASP A 60 2.29 0.82 11.98
CA ASP A 60 3.47 1.50 11.41
C ASP A 60 3.32 3.03 11.50
N MET A 61 2.13 3.56 11.19
CA MET A 61 1.85 5.00 11.26
C MET A 61 1.82 5.52 12.70
N ALA A 62 1.23 4.78 13.63
CA ALA A 62 1.23 5.14 15.05
C ALA A 62 2.66 5.18 15.62
N GLN A 63 3.48 4.20 15.25
CA GLN A 63 4.90 4.18 15.61
C GLN A 63 5.64 5.38 15.01
N LEU A 64 5.43 5.66 13.72
CA LEU A 64 6.06 6.79 13.06
C LEU A 64 5.70 8.13 13.71
N LEU A 65 4.43 8.36 13.99
CA LEU A 65 3.98 9.60 14.65
C LEU A 65 4.64 9.76 16.03
N THR A 66 4.74 8.67 16.79
CA THR A 66 5.46 8.66 18.07
C THR A 66 6.94 9.03 17.92
N GLU A 67 7.61 8.51 16.89
CA GLU A 67 9.01 8.85 16.61
C GLU A 67 9.17 10.31 16.18
N LEU A 68 8.26 10.81 15.34
CA LEU A 68 8.29 12.20 14.86
C LEU A 68 8.02 13.20 15.99
N ASP A 69 7.21 12.85 16.99
CA ASP A 69 7.00 13.66 18.20
C ASP A 69 8.30 13.86 19.00
N GLY A 70 9.27 12.96 18.86
CA GLY A 70 10.60 13.04 19.47
C GLY A 70 11.64 13.83 18.67
N ILE A 71 11.27 14.39 17.51
CA ILE A 71 12.17 15.12 16.62
C ILE A 71 11.73 16.59 16.56
N GLU A 72 12.68 17.51 16.79
CA GLU A 72 12.42 18.96 16.73
C GLU A 72 12.24 19.42 15.27
N LEU A 73 10.99 19.47 14.81
CA LEU A 73 10.58 19.85 13.46
C LEU A 73 9.63 21.05 13.46
N GLU A 74 9.94 22.10 14.22
CA GLU A 74 9.05 23.26 14.42
C GLU A 74 8.57 23.90 13.10
N ALA A 75 9.46 23.98 12.11
CA ALA A 75 9.18 24.53 10.79
C ALA A 75 8.18 23.71 9.95
N LEU A 76 7.84 22.48 10.39
CA LEU A 76 6.89 21.57 9.73
C LEU A 76 5.64 21.30 10.59
N SER A 77 5.36 22.15 11.58
CA SER A 77 4.26 21.94 12.53
C SER A 77 2.89 21.78 11.83
N GLU A 78 2.63 22.52 10.75
CA GLU A 78 1.40 22.42 9.96
C GLU A 78 1.31 21.09 9.20
N GLU A 79 2.36 20.70 8.48
CA GLU A 79 2.40 19.43 7.75
C GLU A 79 2.29 18.22 8.70
N LEU A 80 2.91 18.30 9.88
CA LEU A 80 2.80 17.26 10.90
C LEU A 80 1.40 17.23 11.54
N ALA A 81 0.72 18.37 11.70
CA ALA A 81 -0.66 18.40 12.14
C ALA A 81 -1.60 17.76 11.11
N ALA A 82 -1.39 18.06 9.82
CA ALA A 82 -2.14 17.45 8.72
C ALA A 82 -1.90 15.93 8.65
N LEU A 83 -0.66 15.47 8.82
CA LEU A 83 -0.33 14.05 8.88
C LEU A 83 -1.05 13.34 10.04
N ARG A 84 -1.09 13.96 11.24
CA ARG A 84 -1.81 13.40 12.39
C ARG A 84 -3.32 13.31 12.14
N ALA A 85 -3.91 14.29 11.44
CA ALA A 85 -5.31 14.27 11.07
C ALA A 85 -5.66 13.19 10.03
N ASN A 86 -4.70 12.82 9.18
CA ASN A 86 -4.84 11.80 8.15
C ASN A 86 -3.67 10.80 8.24
N ALA A 87 -3.65 10.00 9.31
CA ALA A 87 -2.59 9.05 9.65
C ALA A 87 -2.54 7.85 8.70
N ARG A 88 -2.25 8.11 7.43
CA ARG A 88 -2.12 7.13 6.35
C ARG A 88 -0.79 7.33 5.65
N VAL A 89 -0.24 6.24 5.10
CA VAL A 89 1.03 6.28 4.37
C VAL A 89 0.96 7.22 3.16
N ALA A 90 -0.20 7.33 2.51
CA ALA A 90 -0.41 8.21 1.37
C ALA A 90 -0.19 9.70 1.71
N ALA A 91 -0.38 10.12 2.97
CA ALA A 91 -0.17 11.51 3.39
C ALA A 91 1.31 11.85 3.66
N LEU A 92 2.22 10.86 3.63
CA LEU A 92 3.65 11.10 3.89
C LEU A 92 4.34 11.87 2.75
N GLY A 93 3.75 11.92 1.56
CA GLY A 93 4.31 12.65 0.41
C GLY A 93 4.55 14.12 0.73
N ASP A 94 3.53 14.79 1.29
CA ASP A 94 3.57 16.22 1.60
C ASP A 94 4.63 16.54 2.68
N VAL A 95 4.75 15.67 3.69
CA VAL A 95 5.76 15.81 4.75
C VAL A 95 7.17 15.62 4.20
N VAL A 96 7.39 14.64 3.32
CA VAL A 96 8.69 14.42 2.67
C VAL A 96 9.08 15.63 1.83
N GLU A 97 8.15 16.17 1.05
CA GLU A 97 8.40 17.38 0.26
C GLU A 97 8.75 18.58 1.15
N ALA A 98 8.05 18.78 2.25
CA ALA A 98 8.36 19.82 3.24
C ALA A 98 9.76 19.64 3.86
N LEU A 99 10.13 18.40 4.22
CA LEU A 99 11.46 18.10 4.77
C LEU A 99 12.58 18.45 3.78
N TYR A 100 12.40 18.19 2.48
CA TYR A 100 13.37 18.57 1.45
C TYR A 100 13.42 20.08 1.18
N ARG A 101 12.34 20.83 1.43
CA ARG A 101 12.33 22.30 1.30
C ARG A 101 13.11 23.01 2.42
N VAL A 102 13.20 22.40 3.61
CA VAL A 102 13.92 22.99 4.74
C VAL A 102 15.43 22.82 4.56
N ASP A 103 15.95 21.62 4.80
CA ASP A 103 17.34 21.23 4.57
C ASP A 103 17.48 19.73 4.91
N PRO A 104 17.64 18.84 3.92
CA PRO A 104 17.72 17.40 4.15
C PRO A 104 18.99 16.96 4.90
N GLU A 105 20.02 17.79 5.00
CA GLU A 105 21.27 17.46 5.69
C GLU A 105 21.22 17.73 7.20
N ARG A 106 20.20 18.48 7.69
CA ARG A 106 20.02 18.71 9.12
C ARG A 106 19.76 17.38 9.84
N PRO A 107 20.38 17.12 11.00
CA PRO A 107 20.22 15.86 11.72
C PRO A 107 18.77 15.48 12.00
N GLU A 108 17.93 16.45 12.35
CA GLU A 108 16.51 16.26 12.66
C GLU A 108 15.73 15.87 11.41
N THR A 109 15.96 16.58 10.30
CA THR A 109 15.34 16.30 9.00
C THR A 109 15.79 14.94 8.46
N ALA A 110 17.08 14.62 8.56
CA ALA A 110 17.63 13.32 8.16
C ALA A 110 17.03 12.16 8.99
N ALA A 111 16.88 12.36 10.31
CA ALA A 111 16.24 11.38 11.20
C ALA A 111 14.77 11.16 10.84
N ALA A 112 14.02 12.24 10.59
CA ALA A 112 12.63 12.16 10.17
C ALA A 112 12.48 11.44 8.81
N LEU A 113 13.31 11.79 7.83
CA LEU A 113 13.34 11.12 6.53
C LEU A 113 13.70 9.63 6.67
N ALA A 114 14.62 9.27 7.57
CA ALA A 114 14.96 7.87 7.83
C ALA A 114 13.79 7.09 8.44
N ALA A 115 13.05 7.69 9.39
CA ALA A 115 11.84 7.11 9.97
C ALA A 115 10.77 6.88 8.89
N ILE A 116 10.47 7.91 8.10
CA ILE A 116 9.47 7.85 7.02
C ILE A 116 9.83 6.79 5.97
N ARG A 117 11.10 6.72 5.55
CA ARG A 117 11.57 5.72 4.57
C ARG A 117 11.35 4.28 5.04
N ARG A 118 11.46 3.99 6.33
CA ARG A 118 11.18 2.65 6.88
C ARG A 118 9.71 2.28 6.69
N VAL A 119 8.79 3.19 6.97
CA VAL A 119 7.34 2.96 6.77
C VAL A 119 7.02 2.80 5.29
N LEU A 120 7.54 3.67 4.42
CA LEU A 120 7.36 3.56 2.97
C LEU A 120 7.89 2.23 2.44
N ARG A 121 9.01 1.75 2.96
CA ARG A 121 9.55 0.45 2.56
C ARG A 121 8.62 -0.70 2.93
N ARG A 122 8.10 -0.71 4.16
CA ARG A 122 7.12 -1.72 4.62
C ARG A 122 5.83 -1.70 3.80
N ASP A 123 5.32 -0.51 3.46
CA ASP A 123 4.17 -0.36 2.58
C ASP A 123 4.44 -0.93 1.18
N ILE A 124 5.61 -0.64 0.59
CA ILE A 124 6.02 -1.22 -0.69
C ILE A 124 6.09 -2.75 -0.59
N ASP A 125 6.71 -3.31 0.45
CA ASP A 125 6.82 -4.75 0.62
C ASP A 125 5.43 -5.42 0.76
N ARG A 126 4.47 -4.77 1.45
CA ARG A 126 3.06 -5.22 1.51
C ARG A 126 2.38 -5.19 0.13
N ARG A 127 2.54 -4.11 -0.64
CA ARG A 127 2.00 -4.02 -2.01
C ARG A 127 2.60 -5.08 -2.93
N MET A 128 3.87 -5.42 -2.75
CA MET A 128 4.53 -6.50 -3.49
C MET A 128 4.01 -7.89 -3.10
N GLU A 129 3.52 -8.10 -1.87
CA GLU A 129 2.88 -9.36 -1.47
C GLU A 129 1.57 -9.61 -2.23
N ILE A 130 0.83 -8.55 -2.56
CA ILE A 130 -0.39 -8.61 -3.39
C ILE A 130 -0.06 -8.87 -4.87
N ALA A 131 1.06 -8.34 -5.36
CA ALA A 131 1.44 -8.38 -6.77
C ALA A 131 2.20 -9.65 -7.19
N ARG A 132 2.81 -10.36 -6.24
CA ARG A 132 3.29 -11.74 -6.41
C ARG A 132 2.11 -12.69 -6.43
#